data_AF-A0A953VKY4-F1
#
_entry.id   AF-A0A953VKY4-F1
#
_cell.length_a   1.000
_cell.length_b   1.000
_cell.length_c   1.000
_cell.angle_alpha   90.00
_cell.angle_beta   90.00
_cell.angle_gamma   90.00
#
_symmetry.space_group_name_H-M   'P 1'
#
loop_
_entity.id
_entity.type
_entity.pdbx_description
1 polymer ?
#
loop_
_entity_poly.entity_id
_entity_poly.type
_entity_poly.pdbx_seq_one_letter_code
_entity_poly.pdbx_strand_id
1 'polypeptide(L)'
;MKLPKLPKLPKLVRFLALHMLWGFVLGSGFVLGLIWTDFMGLGAMLARDQSGLATFLLFFQSSLTFAGVAMAVAVMNLGQDKD
;
A
#
# COMPACT_ATOMS: atom_id res chain seq x y z
N MET A 1 11.22 20.47 26.05
CA MET A 1 11.90 19.50 25.16
C MET A 1 11.62 19.91 23.72
N LYS A 2 12.58 20.53 23.02
CA LYS A 2 12.38 20.97 21.62
C LYS A 2 12.57 19.76 20.70
N LEU A 3 11.50 19.32 20.04
CA LEU A 3 11.57 18.25 19.05
C LEU A 3 12.59 18.63 17.96
N PRO A 4 13.57 17.77 17.63
CA PRO A 4 14.50 18.03 16.55
C PRO A 4 13.70 18.21 15.25
N LYS A 5 13.97 19.30 14.52
CA LYS A 5 13.34 19.58 13.23
C LYS A 5 13.78 18.49 12.25
N LEU A 6 12.88 17.56 11.92
CA LEU A 6 13.12 16.55 10.91
C LEU A 6 13.57 17.25 9.61
N PRO A 7 14.64 16.78 8.95
CA PRO A 7 15.09 17.36 7.70
C PRO A 7 13.92 17.40 6.71
N LYS A 8 13.71 18.55 6.07
CA LYS A 8 12.62 18.72 5.09
C LYS A 8 12.85 17.71 3.97
N LEU A 9 11.97 16.73 3.84
CA LEU A 9 12.02 15.76 2.74
C LEU A 9 12.00 16.51 1.40
N PRO A 10 12.86 16.13 0.43
CA PRO A 10 12.80 16.67 -0.93
C PRO A 10 11.39 16.51 -1.50
N LYS A 11 10.93 17.52 -2.27
CA LYS A 11 9.54 17.58 -2.76
C LYS A 11 9.10 16.30 -3.48
N LEU A 12 9.97 15.74 -4.32
CA LEU A 12 9.72 14.50 -5.06
C LEU A 12 9.62 13.27 -4.16
N VAL A 13 10.46 13.16 -3.12
CA VAL A 13 10.41 12.05 -2.16
C VAL A 13 9.11 12.10 -1.37
N ARG A 14 8.71 13.29 -0.92
CA ARG A 14 7.42 13.49 -0.23
C ARG A 14 6.24 13.17 -1.15
N PHE A 15 6.29 13.61 -2.40
CA PHE A 15 5.27 13.31 -3.40
C PHE A 15 5.12 11.80 -3.61
N LEU A 16 6.23 11.10 -3.83
CA LEU A 16 6.21 9.66 -4.05
C LEU A 16 5.73 8.89 -2.82
N ALA A 17 6.19 9.27 -1.62
CA ALA A 17 5.78 8.64 -0.36
C ALA A 17 4.28 8.80 -0.07
N LEU A 18 3.69 9.95 -0.42
CA LEU A 18 2.24 10.15 -0.28
C LEU A 18 1.45 9.20 -1.19
N HIS A 19 1.86 9.06 -2.46
CA HIS A 19 1.20 8.15 -3.41
C HIS A 19 1.40 6.68 -3.04
N MET A 20 2.60 6.32 -2.55
CA MET A 20 2.88 5.00 -1.98
C MET A 20 1.92 4.68 -0.83
N LEU A 21 1.73 5.63 0.10
CA LEU A 21 0.86 5.45 1.26
C LEU A 21 -0.60 5.29 0.83
N TRP A 22 -1.08 6.11 -0.10
CA TRP A 22 -2.43 5.95 -0.67
C TRP A 22 -2.63 4.60 -1.35
N GLY A 23 -1.68 4.17 -2.19
CA GLY A 23 -1.75 2.87 -2.85
C GLY A 23 -1.72 1.71 -1.85
N PHE A 24 -0.91 1.81 -0.80
CA PHE A 24 -0.86 0.81 0.27
C PHE A 24 -2.18 0.73 1.07
N VAL A 25 -2.79 1.88 1.40
CA VAL A 25 -4.07 1.92 2.12
C VAL A 25 -5.18 1.31 1.26
N LEU A 26 -5.23 1.62 -0.03
CA LEU A 26 -6.22 1.04 -0.95
C LEU A 26 -6.00 -0.47 -1.13
N GLY A 27 -4.75 -0.89 -1.35
CA GLY A 27 -4.41 -2.30 -1.50
C GLY A 27 -4.67 -3.13 -0.26
N SER A 28 -4.35 -2.60 0.92
CA SER A 28 -4.63 -3.26 2.20
C SER A 28 -6.14 -3.38 2.46
N GLY A 29 -6.91 -2.32 2.19
CA GLY A 29 -8.37 -2.37 2.24
C GLY A 29 -8.98 -3.40 1.29
N PHE A 30 -8.46 -3.49 0.05
CA PHE A 30 -8.90 -4.48 -0.92
C PHE A 30 -8.66 -5.92 -0.44
N VAL A 31 -7.45 -6.25 0.01
CA VAL A 31 -7.11 -7.60 0.48
C VAL A 31 -7.89 -7.96 1.74
N LEU A 32 -8.01 -7.05 2.70
CA LEU A 32 -8.81 -7.29 3.90
C LEU A 32 -10.29 -7.50 3.56
N GLY A 33 -10.81 -6.79 2.56
CA GLY A 33 -12.15 -7.02 2.01
C GLY A 33 -12.31 -8.43 1.43
N LEU A 34 -11.34 -8.92 0.66
CA LEU A 34 -11.35 -10.29 0.13
C LEU A 34 -11.31 -11.35 1.23
N ILE A 35 -10.50 -11.14 2.26
CA ILE A 35 -10.41 -12.06 3.41
C ILE A 35 -11.72 -12.03 4.21
N TRP A 36 -12.28 -10.85 4.45
CA TRP A 36 -13.50 -10.70 5.25
C TRP A 36 -14.73 -11.28 4.57
N THR A 37 -14.84 -11.12 3.25
CA THR A 37 -15.93 -11.70 2.45
C THR A 37 -15.73 -13.19 2.15
N ASP A 38 -14.63 -13.78 2.62
CA ASP A 38 -14.20 -15.15 2.30
C ASP A 38 -14.29 -15.45 0.80
N PHE A 39 -13.78 -14.51 -0.02
CA PHE A 39 -13.91 -14.59 -1.46
C PHE A 39 -13.27 -15.89 -1.99
N MET A 40 -14.07 -16.76 -2.60
CA MET A 40 -13.66 -18.09 -3.07
C MET A 40 -13.04 -19.00 -1.97
N GLY A 41 -13.38 -18.78 -0.70
CA GLY A 41 -12.84 -19.55 0.43
C GLY A 41 -11.43 -19.12 0.85
N LEU A 42 -10.93 -17.97 0.38
CA LEU A 42 -9.61 -17.44 0.71
C LEU A 42 -9.40 -17.26 2.22
N GLY A 43 -10.38 -16.69 2.91
CA GLY A 43 -10.32 -16.46 4.36
C GLY A 43 -10.28 -17.79 5.12
N ALA A 44 -11.10 -18.76 4.71
CA ALA A 44 -11.09 -20.10 5.29
C ALA A 44 -9.78 -20.85 5.03
N MET A 45 -9.15 -20.67 3.86
CA MET A 45 -7.82 -21.22 3.55
C MET A 45 -6.74 -20.61 4.44
N LEU A 46 -6.74 -19.28 4.58
CA LEU A 46 -5.79 -18.56 5.42
C LEU A 46 -5.92 -18.92 6.90
N ALA A 47 -7.15 -19.15 7.39
CA ALA A 47 -7.40 -19.57 8.77
C ALA A 47 -6.82 -20.95 9.13
N ARG A 48 -6.48 -21.79 8.14
CA ARG A 48 -5.81 -23.09 8.37
C ARG A 48 -4.30 -22.94 8.60
N ASP A 49 -3.71 -21.82 8.18
CA ASP A 49 -2.31 -21.53 8.46
C ASP A 49 -2.14 -21.05 9.90
N GLN A 50 -1.49 -21.86 10.74
CA GLN A 50 -1.24 -21.53 12.14
C GLN A 50 -0.16 -20.45 12.32
N SER A 51 0.70 -20.26 11.31
CA SER A 51 1.81 -19.31 11.40
C SER A 51 1.38 -17.86 11.14
N GLY A 52 0.26 -17.67 10.43
CA GLY A 52 -0.18 -16.37 9.93
C GLY A 52 0.72 -15.79 8.82
N LEU A 53 1.73 -16.52 8.37
CA LEU A 53 2.65 -16.09 7.30
C LEU A 53 1.91 -15.97 5.97
N ALA A 54 0.96 -16.85 5.68
CA ALA A 54 0.19 -16.78 4.45
C ALA A 54 -0.62 -15.47 4.39
N THR A 55 -1.28 -15.12 5.49
CA THR A 55 -2.05 -13.87 5.60
C THR A 55 -1.14 -12.66 5.51
N PHE A 56 0.01 -12.68 6.20
CA PHE A 56 0.98 -11.60 6.15
C PHE A 56 1.56 -11.39 4.74
N LEU A 57 1.99 -12.47 4.07
CA LEU A 57 2.55 -12.40 2.73
C LEU A 57 1.52 -11.91 1.71
N LEU A 58 0.30 -12.45 1.74
CA LEU A 58 -0.78 -12.02 0.86
C LEU A 58 -1.07 -10.53 1.07
N PHE A 59 -1.25 -10.10 2.32
CA PHE A 59 -1.53 -8.71 2.67
C PHE A 59 -0.40 -7.79 2.25
N PHE A 60 0.84 -8.09 2.65
CA PHE A 60 1.98 -7.21 2.45
C PHE A 60 2.36 -7.12 0.98
N GLN A 61 2.47 -8.25 0.28
CA GLN A 61 2.85 -8.27 -1.13
C GLN A 61 1.81 -7.55 -1.98
N SER A 62 0.52 -7.85 -1.80
CA SER A 62 -0.55 -7.20 -2.56
C SER A 62 -0.58 -5.70 -2.29
N SER A 63 -0.54 -5.28 -1.02
CA SER A 63 -0.56 -3.86 -0.66
C SER A 63 0.65 -3.11 -1.24
N LEU A 64 1.83 -3.76 -1.25
CA LEU A 64 3.04 -3.22 -1.86
C LEU A 64 2.91 -3.10 -3.39
N THR A 65 2.27 -4.06 -4.05
CA THR A 65 1.98 -3.98 -5.49
C THR A 65 1.08 -2.79 -5.82
N PHE A 66 -0.01 -2.56 -5.07
CA PHE A 66 -0.86 -1.38 -5.24
C PHE A 66 -0.10 -0.07 -4.97
N ALA A 67 0.74 -0.03 -3.94
CA ALA A 67 1.62 1.10 -3.68
C ALA A 67 2.56 1.40 -4.86
N GLY A 68 3.13 0.35 -5.47
CA GLY A 68 3.97 0.45 -6.67
C GLY A 68 3.22 1.04 -7.87
N VAL A 69 2.00 0.57 -8.14
CA VAL A 69 1.16 1.09 -9.22
C VAL A 69 0.76 2.55 -8.97
N ALA A 70 0.36 2.90 -7.75
CA ALA A 70 0.01 4.29 -7.41
C ALA A 70 1.20 5.24 -7.59
N MET A 71 2.40 4.81 -7.21
CA MET A 71 3.64 5.55 -7.47
C MET A 71 3.92 5.70 -8.97
N ALA A 72 3.77 4.63 -9.76
CA ALA A 72 4.00 4.67 -11.21
C ALA A 72 3.03 5.65 -11.91
N VAL A 73 1.74 5.59 -11.57
CA VAL A 73 0.72 6.52 -12.09
C VAL A 73 1.06 7.96 -11.70
N ALA A 74 1.45 8.19 -10.46
CA ALA A 74 1.84 9.52 -9.98
C ALA A 74 3.02 10.09 -10.79
N VAL A 75 4.03 9.27 -11.08
CA VAL A 75 5.19 9.65 -11.90
C VAL A 75 4.78 9.93 -13.35
N MET A 76 3.88 9.14 -13.95
CA MET A 76 3.39 9.37 -15.31
C MET A 76 2.59 10.67 -15.42
N ASN A 77 1.85 11.04 -14.37
CA ASN A 77 1.03 12.25 -14.34
C ASN A 77 1.82 13.53 -14.06
N LEU A 78 3.05 13.46 -13.55
CA LEU A 78 3.90 14.65 -13.31
C LEU A 78 4.11 15.51 -14.58
N GLY A 79 4.01 14.91 -15.76
CA GLY A 79 4.14 15.60 -17.05
C GLY A 79 2.86 16.30 -17.54
N GLN A 80 1.71 16.01 -16.92
CA GLN A 80 0.39 16.49 -17.36
C GLN A 80 -0.06 17.78 -16.66
N ASP A 81 0.62 18.23 -15.60
CA ASP A 81 0.32 19.47 -14.86
C ASP A 81 0.81 20.76 -15.58
N LYS A 82 0.86 20.75 -16.92
CA LYS A 82 1.24 21.91 -17.73
C LYS A 82 0.07 22.38 -18.59
N ASP A 83 -1.02 22.80 -17.97
CA ASP A 83 -2.04 23.70 -18.52
C ASP A 83 -2.77 24.43 -17.37
#